data_AF-A0A915KAD7-F1
#
_entry.id   AF-A0A915KAD7-F1
#
_cell.length_a   1.000
_cell.length_b   1.000
_cell.length_c   1.000
_cell.angle_alpha   90.00
_cell.angle_beta   90.00
_cell.angle_gamma   90.00
#
_symmetry.space_group_name_H-M   'P 1'
#
loop_
_entity.id
_entity.type
_entity.pdbx_description
1 polymer ?
#
loop_
_entity_poly.entity_id
_entity_poly.type
_entity_poly.pdbx_seq_one_letter_code
_entity_poly.pdbx_strand_id
1 'polypeptide(L)'
;MIYEDCRCQWSLSRPLLGLILLHEDYFGQLKNQIISAQATEKQATLANCFNSLMDGIERNLSSKNKDRFTQNVSIFRRDIMECLKGPLNAGESSRHNLADVQSDMMG
;
A
#
# COMPACT_ATOMS: atom_id res chain seq x y z
N MET A 1 12.59 20.79 -3.39
CA MET A 1 11.47 21.50 -2.73
C MET A 1 10.21 20.73 -3.06
N ILE A 2 9.40 20.15 -2.19
CA ILE A 2 9.27 20.02 -0.73
C ILE A 2 8.56 18.65 -0.61
N TYR A 3 9.08 17.69 0.14
CA TYR A 3 8.44 17.09 1.33
C TYR A 3 6.98 17.51 1.67
N GLU A 4 6.10 17.65 0.67
CA GLU A 4 4.71 18.14 0.83
C GLU A 4 3.69 17.02 1.10
N ASP A 5 4.09 15.75 1.04
CA ASP A 5 3.14 14.65 1.20
C ASP A 5 2.61 14.48 2.63
N CYS A 6 3.24 15.09 3.64
CA CYS A 6 2.73 15.04 5.01
C CYS A 6 1.57 16.01 5.29
N ARG A 7 1.31 17.04 4.47
CA ARG A 7 0.25 18.03 4.75
C ARG A 7 -1.08 17.70 4.05
N CYS A 8 -1.03 17.10 2.86
CA CYS A 8 -2.21 16.69 2.11
C CYS A 8 -2.82 15.38 2.61
N GLN A 9 -2.02 14.49 3.23
CA GLN A 9 -2.47 13.17 3.69
C GLN A 9 -3.53 13.24 4.81
N TRP A 10 -3.35 14.14 5.78
CA TRP A 10 -4.30 14.35 6.88
C TRP A 10 -5.53 15.15 6.42
N SER A 11 -5.29 16.10 5.52
CA SER A 11 -6.30 17.01 4.98
C SER A 11 -7.34 16.29 4.12
N LEU A 12 -6.92 15.28 3.34
CA LEU A 12 -7.81 14.51 2.45
C LEU A 12 -8.44 13.28 3.13
N SER A 13 -7.83 12.74 4.18
CA SER A 13 -8.38 11.58 4.91
C SER A 13 -9.75 11.89 5.53
N ARG A 14 -9.89 13.07 6.14
CA ARG A 14 -11.12 13.49 6.82
C ARG A 14 -12.33 13.65 5.87
N PRO A 15 -12.24 14.36 4.73
CA PRO A 15 -13.33 14.38 3.76
C PRO A 15 -13.56 13.02 3.10
N LEU A 16 -12.51 12.22 2.88
CA LEU A 16 -12.65 10.87 2.32
C LEU A 16 -13.48 9.95 3.22
N LEU A 17 -13.25 9.95 4.54
CA LEU A 17 -14.08 9.19 5.49
C LEU A 17 -15.57 9.60 5.37
N GLY A 18 -15.83 10.90 5.27
CA GLY A 18 -17.19 11.41 5.04
C GLY A 18 -17.82 10.86 3.76
N LEU A 19 -17.07 10.83 2.66
CA LEU A 19 -17.54 10.29 1.39
C LEU A 19 -17.80 8.78 1.45
N ILE A 20 -16.91 8.02 2.10
CA ILE A 20 -17.07 6.57 2.27
C ILE A 20 -18.32 6.25 3.07
N LEU A 21 -18.56 6.93 4.20
CA LEU A 21 -19.73 6.72 5.04
C LEU A 21 -21.04 7.18 4.37
N LEU A 22 -20.97 8.21 3.52
CA LEU A 22 -22.13 8.68 2.75
C LEU A 22 -22.53 7.70 1.66
N HIS A 23 -21.55 7.02 1.05
CA HIS A 23 -21.74 6.15 -0.11
C HIS A 23 -21.09 4.77 0.09
N GLU A 24 -21.47 4.07 1.17
CA GLU A 24 -20.88 2.78 1.55
C GLU A 24 -21.05 1.70 0.48
N ASP A 25 -22.24 1.61 -0.13
CA ASP A 25 -22.51 0.62 -1.19
C ASP A 25 -21.63 0.87 -2.43
N TYR A 26 -21.43 2.13 -2.80
CA TYR A 26 -20.57 2.50 -3.92
C TYR A 26 -19.11 2.21 -3.59
N PHE A 27 -18.67 2.52 -2.37
CA PHE A 27 -17.32 2.19 -1.91
C PHE A 27 -17.08 0.67 -1.92
N GLY A 28 -18.05 -0.13 -1.50
CA GLY A 28 -18.00 -1.59 -1.57
C GLY A 28 -17.85 -2.12 -3.00
N GLN A 29 -18.62 -1.55 -3.94
CA GLN A 29 -18.50 -1.89 -5.36
C GLN A 29 -17.13 -1.50 -5.93
N LEU A 30 -16.67 -0.27 -5.65
CA LEU A 30 -15.36 0.22 -6.07
C LEU A 30 -14.22 -0.67 -5.54
N LYS A 31 -14.27 -1.04 -4.26
CA LYS A 31 -13.33 -1.98 -3.63
C LYS A 31 -13.28 -3.29 -4.42
N ASN A 32 -14.43 -3.90 -4.69
CA ASN A 32 -14.50 -5.18 -5.39
C ASN A 32 -13.97 -5.07 -6.83
N GLN A 33 -14.29 -3.99 -7.53
CA GLN A 33 -13.77 -3.72 -8.87
C GLN A 33 -12.23 -3.63 -8.86
N ILE A 34 -11.65 -2.83 -7.96
CA ILE A 34 -10.20 -2.65 -7.85
C ILE A 34 -9.51 -3.98 -7.50
N ILE A 35 -10.05 -4.75 -6.56
CA ILE A 35 -9.50 -6.06 -6.18
C ILE A 35 -9.55 -7.02 -7.38
N SER A 36 -10.69 -7.13 -8.04
CA SER A 36 -10.85 -8.06 -9.18
C SER A 36 -9.94 -7.73 -10.37
N ALA A 37 -9.51 -6.47 -10.50
CA ALA A 37 -8.57 -6.03 -11.53
C ALA A 37 -7.11 -6.43 -11.26
N GLN A 38 -6.78 -6.89 -10.04
CA GLN A 38 -5.43 -7.35 -9.71
C GLN A 38 -5.26 -8.85 -9.99
N ALA A 39 -4.00 -9.29 -10.16
CA ALA A 39 -3.66 -10.71 -10.24
C ALA A 39 -4.15 -11.48 -9.00
N THR A 40 -4.63 -12.71 -9.19
CA THR A 40 -5.27 -13.54 -8.14
C THR A 40 -4.44 -13.62 -6.85
N GLU A 41 -3.12 -13.73 -6.97
CA GLU A 41 -2.16 -13.79 -5.86
C GLU A 41 -2.20 -12.53 -4.96
N LYS A 42 -2.49 -11.36 -5.55
CA LYS A 42 -2.52 -10.07 -4.86
C LYS A 42 -3.91 -9.70 -4.34
N GLN A 43 -4.96 -10.36 -4.83
CA GLN A 43 -6.35 -10.02 -4.48
C GLN A 43 -6.61 -10.17 -2.99
N ALA A 44 -6.15 -11.27 -2.37
CA ALA A 44 -6.33 -11.52 -0.94
C ALA A 44 -5.64 -10.45 -0.09
N THR A 45 -4.40 -10.10 -0.42
CA THR A 45 -3.66 -9.07 0.32
C THR A 45 -4.29 -7.69 0.17
N LEU A 46 -4.75 -7.34 -1.04
CA LEU A 46 -5.43 -6.08 -1.28
C LEU A 46 -6.79 -6.01 -0.56
N ALA A 47 -7.55 -7.11 -0.52
CA ALA A 47 -8.78 -7.21 0.25
C ALA A 47 -8.53 -6.94 1.75
N ASN A 48 -7.46 -7.52 2.31
CA ASN A 48 -7.05 -7.27 3.68
C ASN A 48 -6.68 -5.80 3.91
N CYS A 49 -5.96 -5.16 2.97
CA CYS A 49 -5.65 -3.73 3.05
C CYS A 49 -6.93 -2.89 3.20
N PHE A 50 -7.95 -3.14 2.37
CA PHE A 50 -9.22 -2.43 2.46
C PHE A 50 -10.00 -2.73 3.75
N ASN A 51 -9.91 -3.95 4.28
CA ASN A 51 -10.52 -4.27 5.58
C ASN A 51 -9.83 -3.48 6.71
N SER A 52 -8.49 -3.44 6.73
CA SER A 52 -7.71 -2.67 7.69
C SER A 52 -7.93 -1.16 7.57
N LEU A 53 -8.26 -0.65 6.37
CA LEU A 53 -8.59 0.76 6.17
C LEU A 53 -9.80 1.20 7.02
N MET A 54 -10.81 0.35 7.14
CA MET A 54 -12.05 0.64 7.89
C MET A 54 -12.09 -0.01 9.28
N ASP A 55 -11.02 -0.66 9.71
CA ASP A 55 -10.97 -1.34 11.00
C ASP A 55 -11.12 -0.35 12.17
N GLY A 56 -12.03 -0.68 13.09
CA GLY A 56 -12.37 0.16 14.24
C GLY A 56 -13.07 1.49 13.90
N ILE A 57 -13.60 1.65 12.68
CA ILE A 57 -14.38 2.82 12.28
C ILE A 57 -15.87 2.53 12.39
N GLU A 58 -16.57 3.28 13.24
CA GLU A 58 -18.03 3.25 13.32
C GLU A 58 -18.66 4.17 12.26
N ARG A 59 -19.97 4.01 12.02
CA ARG A 59 -20.74 4.82 11.06
C ARG A 59 -21.06 6.23 11.57
N ASN A 60 -20.04 6.98 11.96
CA ASN A 60 -20.13 8.36 12.41
C ASN A 60 -18.82 9.13 12.19
N LEU A 61 -18.90 10.46 12.22
CA LEU A 61 -17.77 11.39 11.99
C LEU A 61 -17.17 11.94 13.28
N SER A 62 -17.19 11.16 14.35
CA SER A 62 -16.53 11.53 15.60
C SER A 62 -15.04 11.82 15.39
N SER A 63 -14.45 12.67 16.24
CA SER A 63 -13.01 12.97 16.18
C SER A 63 -12.18 11.68 16.30
N LYS A 64 -12.61 10.74 17.17
CA LYS A 64 -11.99 9.43 17.33
C LYS A 64 -11.95 8.64 16.02
N ASN A 65 -13.06 8.56 15.28
CA ASN A 65 -13.10 7.87 13.98
C ASN A 65 -12.23 8.56 12.94
N LYS A 66 -12.24 9.90 12.89
CA LYS A 66 -11.39 10.66 11.97
C LYS A 66 -9.90 10.42 12.22
N ASP A 67 -9.49 10.41 13.48
CA ASP A 67 -8.09 10.18 13.86
C ASP A 67 -7.69 8.72 13.59
N ARG A 68 -8.55 7.76 13.93
CA ARG A 68 -8.34 6.34 13.59
C ARG A 68 -8.24 6.13 12.07
N PHE A 69 -9.13 6.72 11.28
CA PHE A 69 -9.12 6.57 9.83
C PHE A 69 -7.83 7.13 9.23
N THR A 70 -7.33 8.26 9.76
CA THR A 70 -6.06 8.84 9.32
C THR A 70 -4.87 7.91 9.59
N GLN A 71 -4.88 7.20 10.74
CA GLN A 71 -3.88 6.17 11.04
C GLN A 71 -4.02 4.98 10.07
N ASN A 72 -5.24 4.50 9.84
CA ASN A 72 -5.52 3.39 8.93
C ASN A 72 -5.09 3.72 7.49
N VAL A 73 -5.32 4.94 6.99
CA VAL A 73 -4.85 5.41 5.66
C VAL A 73 -3.32 5.34 5.55
N SER A 74 -2.60 5.65 6.63
CA SER A 74 -1.14 5.60 6.63
C SER A 74 -0.62 4.16 6.49
N ILE A 75 -1.28 3.21 7.15
CA ILE A 75 -1.01 1.77 7.06
C ILE A 75 -1.37 1.27 5.66
N PHE A 76 -2.59 1.59 5.20
CA PHE A 76 -3.10 1.20 3.88
C PHE A 76 -2.16 1.61 2.75
N ARG A 77 -1.63 2.84 2.76
CA ARG A 77 -0.67 3.30 1.75
C ARG A 77 0.59 2.43 1.72
N ARG A 78 1.17 2.15 2.89
CA ARG A 78 2.37 1.31 3.00
C ARG A 78 2.09 -0.10 2.48
N ASP A 79 1.01 -0.71 2.94
CA ASP A 79 0.71 -2.11 2.64
C ASP A 79 0.35 -2.28 1.15
N ILE A 80 -0.35 -1.32 0.54
CA ILE A 80 -0.57 -1.29 -0.91
C ILE A 80 0.74 -1.11 -1.69
N MET A 81 1.64 -0.22 -1.25
CA MET A 81 2.94 -0.06 -1.91
C MET A 81 3.72 -1.37 -1.91
N GLU A 82 3.70 -2.12 -0.81
CA GLU A 82 4.33 -3.45 -0.75
C GLU A 82 3.61 -4.49 -1.63
N CYS A 83 2.27 -4.48 -1.68
CA CYS A 83 1.52 -5.37 -2.57
C CYS A 83 1.77 -5.09 -4.06
N LEU A 84 1.91 -3.81 -4.42
CA LEU A 84 2.07 -3.37 -5.81
C LEU A 84 3.51 -3.51 -6.31
N LYS A 85 4.51 -3.50 -5.41
CA LYS A 85 5.87 -3.95 -5.75
C LYS A 85 5.79 -5.40 -6.26
N GLY A 86 5.93 -5.59 -7.57
CA GLY A 86 6.31 -6.89 -8.15
C GLY A 86 7.75 -7.23 -7.75
N PRO A 87 8.29 -8.40 -8.15
CA PRO A 87 9.64 -8.82 -7.77
C PRO A 87 10.70 -7.92 -8.42
N LEU A 88 10.89 -6.73 -7.85
CA LEU A 88 11.98 -5.83 -8.14
C LEU A 88 13.07 -6.16 -7.12
N ASN A 89 13.85 -7.22 -7.43
CA ASN A 89 15.21 -7.54 -6.96
C ASN A 89 15.46 -9.07 -6.84
N ALA A 90 15.23 -9.81 -7.92
CA ALA A 90 15.83 -11.15 -8.11
C ALA A 90 16.99 -11.11 -9.12
N GLY A 91 17.72 -9.99 -9.18
CA GLY A 91 18.82 -9.82 -10.13
C GLY A 91 19.70 -8.65 -9.74
N GLU A 92 20.52 -8.85 -8.70
CA GLU A 92 21.83 -8.19 -8.50
C GLU A 92 22.42 -8.61 -7.13
N SER A 93 22.76 -9.89 -7.01
CA SER A 93 23.82 -10.38 -6.10
C SER A 93 24.26 -11.78 -6.54
N SER A 94 24.72 -11.85 -7.78
CA SER A 94 25.59 -12.93 -8.24
C SER A 94 26.43 -12.38 -9.38
N ARG A 95 27.49 -11.65 -9.02
CA ARG A 95 28.69 -11.35 -9.83
C ARG A 95 29.69 -10.54 -8.99
N HIS A 96 30.30 -11.23 -8.05
CA HIS A 96 31.68 -10.92 -7.61
C HIS A 96 32.37 -12.25 -7.28
N ASN A 97 32.74 -12.97 -8.34
CA ASN A 97 33.88 -13.89 -8.30
C ASN A 97 34.79 -13.43 -9.44
N LEU A 98 35.58 -12.39 -9.15
CA LEU A 98 36.66 -11.91 -10.00
C LEU A 98 37.92 -11.87 -9.13
N ALA A 99 38.40 -13.06 -8.74
CA ALA A 99 39.67 -13.23 -8.05
C ALA A 99 40.41 -14.54 -8.41
N ASP A 100 39.78 -15.51 -9.09
CA ASP A 100 40.37 -16.85 -9.28
C ASP A 100 40.78 -17.22 -10.72
N VAL A 101 40.80 -16.29 -11.68
CA VAL A 101 41.16 -16.64 -13.09
C VAL A 101 42.29 -15.76 -13.64
N GLN A 102 43.33 -15.52 -12.84
CA GLN A 102 44.52 -14.83 -13.33
C GLN A 102 45.87 -15.43 -12.88
N SER A 103 45.87 -16.67 -12.38
CA SER A 103 47.11 -17.36 -11.99
C SER A 103 47.64 -18.38 -13.02
N ASP A 104 46.89 -18.74 -14.06
CA ASP A 104 47.27 -19.82 -15.00
C ASP A 104 47.72 -19.37 -16.40
N MET A 105 48.23 -18.15 -16.54
CA MET A 105 48.84 -17.69 -17.81
C MET A 105 50.22 -17.02 -17.62
N MET A 106 51.05 -17.62 -16.78
CA MET A 106 52.51 -17.58 -16.91
C MET A 106 53.07 -18.94 -16.47
N GLY A 107 53.20 -19.82 -17.46
CA GLY A 107 53.86 -21.12 -17.40
C GLY A 107 54.15 -21.57 -18.82
#